data_AF-A0A453LZI8-F1
#
_entry.id   AF-A0A453LZI8-F1
#
_cell.length_a   1.000
_cell.length_b   1.000
_cell.length_c   1.000
_cell.angle_alpha   90.00
_cell.angle_beta   90.00
_cell.angle_gamma   90.00
#
_symmetry.space_group_name_H-M   'P 1'
#
loop_
_entity.id
_entity.type
_entity.pdbx_description
1 polymer ?
#
loop_
_entity_poly.entity_id
_entity_poly.type
_entity_poly.pdbx_seq_one_letter_code
_entity_poly.pdbx_strand_id
1 'polypeptide(L)'
;GRQFPDKAIDLIDEACIATIKRVIPANSVKGAVVLPNDVAQVVSQWTGIPVCALEQEEKDKLIHLADRLHERVVGQDEAVNVVAEAVLCSLTGLDHPGQPIGSFLFLGSTGVGKTELAKALAEQLFASEKMLVRFDMSEYVGSGSVLRLIGAPPSHDGYDDGGQLTEKVRNRPYSVILFDEVEKADPSVLNIFIQLLDDGVLTDGKGRTVDFKNTVIIMTSNLGAEHLTAGMAGEITMDAARDLLMKQVQKHFKPEFLNRLSEIVVFEPLLHDKLKEIVKIQMKSVIARVADKGISLFASDAALDVILSESYNPMYGARPIRRWLQKNVMIKLSQMLVKGEASEGSTISIDATDDKKKLKFEVVKKVQE
;
A
#
# COMPACT_ATOMS: atom_id res chain seq x y z
N GLY A 1 16.45 -18.72 -14.07
CA GLY A 1 17.28 -18.47 -12.87
C GLY A 1 17.86 -19.77 -12.39
N ARG A 2 19.03 -19.76 -11.73
CA ARG A 2 19.65 -20.96 -11.12
C ARG A 2 18.64 -21.67 -10.22
N GLN A 3 18.68 -23.00 -10.17
CA GLN A 3 17.81 -23.83 -9.34
C GLN A 3 18.60 -24.40 -8.16
N PHE A 4 17.93 -25.05 -7.22
CA PHE A 4 18.64 -25.86 -6.23
C PHE A 4 19.29 -27.07 -6.93
N PRO A 5 20.51 -27.50 -6.53
CA PRO A 5 21.26 -27.05 -5.36
C PRO A 5 22.14 -25.80 -5.58
N ASP A 6 22.36 -25.36 -6.82
CA ASP A 6 23.29 -24.27 -7.16
C ASP A 6 22.99 -22.98 -6.38
N LYS A 7 21.70 -22.64 -6.22
CA LYS A 7 21.26 -21.51 -5.39
C LYS A 7 21.74 -21.60 -3.93
N ALA A 8 21.74 -22.79 -3.34
CA ALA A 8 22.21 -22.99 -1.97
C ALA A 8 23.73 -22.87 -1.90
N ILE A 9 24.44 -23.35 -2.91
CA ILE A 9 25.91 -23.26 -2.98
C ILE A 9 26.33 -21.79 -3.09
N ASP A 10 25.73 -21.05 -4.01
CA ASP A 10 25.99 -19.60 -4.17
C ASP A 10 25.70 -18.84 -2.87
N LEU A 11 24.60 -19.18 -2.18
CA LEU A 11 24.19 -18.53 -0.93
C LEU A 11 25.22 -18.77 0.18
N ILE A 12 25.70 -20.01 0.31
CA ILE A 12 26.72 -20.38 1.30
C ILE A 12 28.06 -19.72 0.96
N ASP A 13 28.44 -19.65 -0.32
CA ASP A 13 29.68 -18.98 -0.75
C ASP A 13 29.65 -17.49 -0.39
N GLU A 14 28.53 -16.82 -0.67
CA GLU A 14 28.39 -15.41 -0.33
C GLU A 14 28.29 -15.16 1.19
N ALA A 15 27.66 -16.08 1.94
CA ALA A 15 27.67 -16.05 3.41
C ALA A 15 29.09 -16.25 3.99
N CYS A 16 29.90 -17.11 3.38
CA CYS A 16 31.32 -17.26 3.74
C CYS A 16 32.08 -15.94 3.52
N ILE A 17 31.89 -15.31 2.36
CA ILE A 17 32.53 -14.03 2.01
C ILE A 17 32.13 -12.93 3.00
N ALA A 18 30.83 -12.82 3.31
CA ALA A 18 30.31 -11.84 4.27
C ALA A 18 30.90 -12.04 5.67
N THR A 19 30.95 -13.30 6.14
CA THR A 19 31.52 -13.67 7.44
C THR A 19 33.02 -13.33 7.52
N ILE A 20 33.77 -13.66 6.46
CA ILE A 20 35.20 -13.34 6.38
C ILE A 20 35.43 -11.82 6.44
N LYS A 21 34.67 -11.02 5.68
CA LYS A 21 34.76 -9.55 5.72
C LYS A 21 34.52 -8.97 7.11
N ARG A 22 33.63 -9.56 7.91
CA ARG A 22 33.37 -9.15 9.30
C ARG A 22 34.51 -9.51 10.26
N VAL A 23 35.24 -10.60 10.00
CA VAL A 23 36.28 -11.13 10.89
C VAL A 23 37.69 -10.59 10.56
N ILE A 24 37.93 -10.11 9.33
CA ILE A 24 39.22 -9.51 8.91
C ILE A 24 39.67 -8.33 9.81
N PRO A 25 38.80 -7.41 10.29
CA PRO A 25 39.19 -6.37 11.23
C PRO A 25 39.71 -6.88 12.59
N ALA A 26 39.44 -8.15 12.95
CA ALA A 26 39.76 -8.74 14.25
C ALA A 26 41.01 -9.65 14.24
N ASN A 27 41.79 -9.68 13.16
CA ASN A 27 43.07 -10.41 13.05
C ASN A 27 43.03 -11.92 13.35
N SER A 28 41.88 -12.59 13.20
CA SER A 28 41.72 -14.03 13.47
C SER A 28 40.90 -14.73 12.38
N VAL A 29 41.52 -15.03 11.23
CA VAL A 29 40.87 -15.83 10.16
C VAL A 29 40.71 -17.30 10.57
N LYS A 30 41.51 -17.78 11.53
CA LYS A 30 41.40 -19.16 12.05
C LYS A 30 40.25 -19.24 13.06
N GLY A 31 39.09 -19.72 12.60
CA GLY A 31 37.93 -20.01 13.46
C GLY A 31 36.63 -19.32 13.08
N ALA A 32 36.55 -18.65 11.92
CA ALA A 32 35.29 -18.09 11.44
C ALA A 32 34.29 -19.21 11.11
N VAL A 33 33.17 -19.23 11.84
CA VAL A 33 32.05 -20.16 11.62
C VAL A 33 30.89 -19.36 11.03
N VAL A 34 30.32 -19.84 9.93
CA VAL A 34 29.09 -19.28 9.35
C VAL A 34 27.91 -19.75 10.21
N LEU A 35 27.20 -18.80 10.82
CA LEU A 35 26.01 -19.07 11.62
C LEU A 35 24.74 -18.93 10.76
N PRO A 36 23.59 -19.50 11.20
CA PRO A 36 22.32 -19.34 10.49
C PRO A 36 21.94 -17.87 10.21
N ASN A 37 22.28 -16.95 11.12
CA ASN A 37 22.04 -15.51 10.92
C ASN A 37 22.88 -14.91 9.79
N ASP A 38 24.11 -15.41 9.57
CA ASP A 38 24.96 -14.93 8.47
C ASP A 38 24.37 -15.35 7.12
N VAL A 39 23.79 -16.56 7.05
CA VAL A 39 23.05 -17.04 5.87
C VAL A 39 21.77 -16.21 5.66
N ALA A 40 20.99 -15.99 6.73
CA ALA A 40 19.77 -15.19 6.69
C ALA A 40 20.03 -13.75 6.19
N GLN A 41 21.14 -13.14 6.59
CA GLN A 41 21.54 -11.80 6.15
C GLN A 41 21.80 -11.74 4.63
N VAL A 42 22.47 -12.76 4.07
CA VAL A 42 22.71 -12.83 2.62
C VAL A 42 21.41 -13.07 1.86
N VAL A 43 20.54 -13.97 2.34
CA VAL A 43 19.19 -14.15 1.76
C VAL A 43 18.45 -12.81 1.77
N SER A 44 18.57 -12.05 2.87
CA SER A 44 17.93 -10.76 3.00
C SER A 44 18.47 -9.72 2.01
N GLN A 45 19.78 -9.68 1.77
CA GLN A 45 20.38 -8.81 0.76
C GLN A 45 19.95 -9.17 -0.67
N TRP A 46 19.90 -10.47 -0.99
CA TRP A 46 19.52 -10.94 -2.32
C TRP A 46 18.06 -10.68 -2.65
N THR A 47 17.19 -10.82 -1.65
CA THR A 47 15.75 -10.76 -1.83
C THR A 47 15.18 -9.39 -1.47
N GLY A 48 15.93 -8.58 -0.71
CA GLY A 48 15.48 -7.33 -0.11
C GLY A 48 14.56 -7.52 1.11
N ILE A 49 14.53 -8.72 1.71
CA ILE A 49 13.50 -9.13 2.67
C ILE A 49 14.15 -9.68 3.95
N PRO A 50 13.81 -9.22 5.17
CA PRO A 50 14.43 -9.72 6.40
C PRO A 50 14.10 -11.21 6.64
N VAL A 51 15.13 -12.02 6.92
CA VAL A 51 15.00 -13.49 7.16
C VAL A 51 15.40 -13.88 8.59
N CYS A 52 15.84 -12.93 9.40
CA CYS A 52 16.23 -13.17 10.79
C CYS A 52 15.01 -13.31 11.72
N ALA A 53 15.19 -14.00 12.85
CA ALA A 53 14.23 -13.93 13.95
C ALA A 53 14.07 -12.47 14.36
N LEU A 54 12.81 -12.03 14.55
CA LEU A 54 12.44 -10.63 14.85
C LEU A 54 13.49 -9.97 15.75
N GLU A 55 14.36 -9.16 15.13
CA GLU A 55 15.36 -8.39 15.87
C GLU A 55 14.61 -7.44 16.82
N GLN A 56 15.26 -6.99 17.90
CA GLN A 56 14.59 -6.12 18.88
C GLN A 56 13.98 -4.88 18.18
N GLU A 57 14.66 -4.35 17.16
CA GLU A 57 14.14 -3.28 16.31
C GLU A 57 12.88 -3.67 15.53
N GLU A 58 12.75 -4.89 15.01
CA GLU A 58 11.55 -5.33 14.30
C GLU A 58 10.36 -5.52 15.23
N LYS A 59 10.59 -5.97 16.47
CA LYS A 59 9.55 -6.03 17.49
C LYS A 59 9.01 -4.65 17.83
N ASP A 60 9.90 -3.67 18.01
CA ASP A 60 9.49 -2.30 18.29
C ASP A 60 8.70 -1.69 17.11
N LYS A 61 9.10 -1.99 15.86
CA LYS A 61 8.35 -1.58 14.67
C LYS A 61 6.94 -2.17 14.62
N LEU A 62 6.76 -3.42 15.06
CA LEU A 62 5.46 -4.08 15.07
C LEU A 62 4.57 -3.58 16.21
N ILE A 63 5.13 -3.33 17.39
CA ILE A 63 4.39 -2.76 18.53
C ILE A 63 3.83 -1.38 18.18
N HIS A 64 4.60 -0.57 17.44
CA HIS A 64 4.19 0.76 17.00
C HIS A 64 3.65 0.79 15.56
N LEU A 65 3.18 -0.35 15.03
CA LEU A 65 2.73 -0.42 13.64
C LEU A 65 1.60 0.56 13.34
N ALA A 66 0.59 0.66 14.22
CA ALA A 66 -0.53 1.59 14.05
C ALA A 66 -0.07 3.06 13.97
N ASP A 67 0.81 3.48 14.88
CA ASP A 67 1.38 4.84 14.91
C ASP A 67 2.11 5.16 13.60
N ARG A 68 2.90 4.20 13.09
CA ARG A 68 3.68 4.36 11.86
C ARG A 68 2.80 4.37 10.61
N LEU A 69 1.70 3.62 10.60
CA LEU A 69 0.70 3.69 9.54
C LEU A 69 0.01 5.08 9.54
N HIS A 70 -0.23 5.66 10.72
CA HIS A 70 -0.82 7.00 10.86
C HIS A 70 0.08 8.16 10.41
N GLU A 71 1.39 7.97 10.27
CA GLU A 71 2.28 8.95 9.63
C GLU A 71 1.82 9.29 8.20
N ARG A 72 1.13 8.33 7.56
CA ARG A 72 0.70 8.41 6.16
C ARG A 72 -0.82 8.36 5.99
N VAL A 73 -1.51 7.56 6.80
CA VAL A 73 -2.96 7.39 6.76
C VAL A 73 -3.60 8.34 7.76
N VAL A 74 -4.32 9.32 7.22
CA VAL A 74 -4.97 10.37 8.03
C VAL A 74 -6.37 9.92 8.43
N GLY A 75 -6.60 9.85 9.74
CA GLY A 75 -7.83 9.32 10.33
C GLY A 75 -7.96 7.82 10.12
N GLN A 76 -9.20 7.31 10.12
CA GLN A 76 -9.49 5.88 10.00
C GLN A 76 -8.85 5.06 11.14
N ASP A 77 -8.88 5.60 12.35
CA ASP A 77 -8.18 5.04 13.52
C ASP A 77 -8.63 3.59 13.80
N GLU A 78 -9.94 3.32 13.70
CA GLU A 78 -10.49 1.96 13.79
C GLU A 78 -9.88 1.03 12.74
N ALA A 79 -9.83 1.46 11.48
CA ALA A 79 -9.31 0.65 10.38
C ALA A 79 -7.80 0.36 10.52
N VAL A 80 -7.02 1.36 10.95
CA VAL A 80 -5.58 1.21 11.14
C VAL A 80 -5.29 0.26 12.31
N ASN A 81 -6.00 0.39 13.42
CA ASN A 81 -5.81 -0.44 14.60
C ASN A 81 -6.17 -1.90 14.33
N VAL A 82 -7.34 -2.17 13.74
CA VAL A 82 -7.79 -3.54 13.41
C VAL A 82 -6.77 -4.25 12.52
N VAL A 83 -6.25 -3.55 11.51
CA VAL A 83 -5.24 -4.10 10.60
C VAL A 83 -3.92 -4.35 11.33
N ALA A 84 -3.46 -3.41 12.16
CA ALA A 84 -2.21 -3.56 12.90
C ALA A 84 -2.27 -4.73 13.90
N GLU A 85 -3.39 -4.88 14.61
CA GLU A 85 -3.64 -5.98 15.53
C GLU A 85 -3.66 -7.35 14.82
N ALA A 86 -4.37 -7.46 13.70
CA ALA A 86 -4.42 -8.69 12.92
C ALA A 86 -3.03 -9.12 12.40
N VAL A 87 -2.24 -8.16 11.89
CA VAL A 87 -0.87 -8.43 11.45
C VAL A 87 0.02 -8.88 12.61
N LEU A 88 -0.12 -8.25 13.79
CA LEU A 88 0.62 -8.63 14.99
C LEU A 88 0.29 -10.06 15.46
N CYS A 89 -0.99 -10.43 15.46
CA CYS A 89 -1.44 -11.79 15.80
C CYS A 89 -0.84 -12.85 14.87
N SER A 90 -0.82 -12.59 13.57
CA SER A 90 -0.26 -13.53 12.60
C SER A 90 1.26 -13.66 12.72
N LEU A 91 1.98 -12.55 12.86
CA LEU A 91 3.45 -12.58 12.99
C LEU A 91 3.95 -13.18 14.32
N THR A 92 3.12 -13.15 15.36
CA THR A 92 3.41 -13.83 16.63
C THR A 92 3.08 -15.33 16.61
N GLY A 93 2.51 -15.82 15.50
CA GLY A 93 2.10 -17.23 15.34
C GLY A 93 0.92 -17.62 16.23
N LEU A 94 0.17 -16.63 16.73
CA LEU A 94 -1.03 -16.84 17.54
C LEU A 94 -2.31 -16.97 16.68
N ASP A 95 -2.18 -16.78 15.37
CA ASP A 95 -3.23 -16.99 14.38
C ASP A 95 -3.10 -18.36 13.67
N HIS A 96 -3.93 -18.59 12.65
CA HIS A 96 -4.08 -19.87 11.97
C HIS A 96 -2.82 -20.22 11.15
N PRO A 97 -2.15 -21.34 11.47
CA PRO A 97 -0.92 -21.71 10.79
C PRO A 97 -1.20 -22.08 9.33
N GLY A 98 -0.41 -21.53 8.41
CA GLY A 98 -0.49 -21.85 6.98
C GLY A 98 -1.33 -20.89 6.14
N GLN A 99 -1.91 -19.84 6.74
CA GLN A 99 -2.61 -18.77 6.04
C GLN A 99 -1.66 -17.61 5.70
N PRO A 100 -2.07 -16.67 4.82
CA PRO A 100 -1.37 -15.40 4.64
C PRO A 100 -1.23 -14.62 5.95
N ILE A 101 -0.29 -13.66 6.00
CA ILE A 101 -0.04 -12.80 7.19
C ILE A 101 -1.31 -12.06 7.63
N GLY A 102 -2.19 -11.74 6.68
CA GLY A 102 -3.50 -11.22 6.98
C GLY A 102 -4.33 -11.11 5.71
N SER A 103 -5.64 -11.25 5.85
CA SER A 103 -6.59 -11.12 4.75
C SER A 103 -7.70 -10.14 5.12
N PHE A 104 -7.82 -9.07 4.34
CA PHE A 104 -8.68 -7.94 4.68
C PHE A 104 -9.64 -7.62 3.56
N LEU A 105 -10.89 -7.30 3.91
CA LEU A 105 -11.84 -6.65 3.00
C LEU A 105 -12.08 -5.21 3.44
N PHE A 106 -11.52 -4.26 2.69
CA PHE A 106 -11.66 -2.83 2.92
C PHE A 106 -12.91 -2.29 2.22
N LEU A 107 -13.87 -1.82 3.00
CA LEU A 107 -15.15 -1.29 2.55
C LEU A 107 -15.20 0.23 2.73
N GLY A 108 -15.81 0.97 1.81
CA GLY A 108 -16.02 2.41 1.96
C GLY A 108 -16.05 3.14 0.63
N SER A 109 -16.19 4.47 0.63
CA SER A 109 -16.24 5.24 -0.62
C SER A 109 -14.85 5.38 -1.28
N THR A 110 -14.81 5.96 -2.48
CA THR A 110 -13.54 6.18 -3.17
C THR A 110 -12.76 7.32 -2.50
N GLY A 111 -11.43 7.17 -2.38
CA GLY A 111 -10.57 8.25 -1.89
C GLY A 111 -10.57 8.48 -0.37
N VAL A 112 -11.09 7.55 0.43
CA VAL A 112 -11.09 7.61 1.91
C VAL A 112 -9.82 7.07 2.57
N GLY A 113 -8.97 6.34 1.84
CA GLY A 113 -7.68 5.86 2.37
C GLY A 113 -7.38 4.37 2.15
N LYS A 114 -8.31 3.56 1.63
CA LYS A 114 -8.14 2.10 1.41
C LYS A 114 -6.81 1.72 0.75
N THR A 115 -6.52 2.29 -0.42
CA THR A 115 -5.26 2.03 -1.15
C THR A 115 -4.04 2.63 -0.47
N GLU A 116 -4.22 3.70 0.31
CA GLU A 116 -3.10 4.35 0.99
C GLU A 116 -2.65 3.54 2.21
N LEU A 117 -3.59 2.93 2.95
CA LEU A 117 -3.27 1.96 4.00
C LEU A 117 -2.53 0.75 3.42
N ALA A 118 -2.95 0.22 2.27
CA ALA A 118 -2.25 -0.88 1.60
C ALA A 118 -0.78 -0.54 1.25
N LYS A 119 -0.51 0.69 0.78
CA LYS A 119 0.87 1.15 0.51
C LYS A 119 1.66 1.33 1.80
N ALA A 120 1.05 1.93 2.81
CA ALA A 120 1.68 2.13 4.11
C ALA A 120 2.08 0.77 4.72
N LEU A 121 1.23 -0.25 4.64
CA LEU A 121 1.56 -1.61 5.06
C LEU A 121 2.72 -2.20 4.27
N ALA A 122 2.73 -2.04 2.94
CA ALA A 122 3.84 -2.54 2.11
C ALA A 122 5.18 -1.90 2.49
N GLU A 123 5.17 -0.61 2.80
CA GLU A 123 6.34 0.12 3.26
C GLU A 123 6.77 -0.30 4.67
N GLN A 124 5.84 -0.46 5.61
CA GLN A 124 6.17 -0.82 7.00
C GLN A 124 6.61 -2.28 7.16
N LEU A 125 5.97 -3.22 6.45
CA LEU A 125 6.26 -4.66 6.57
C LEU A 125 7.36 -5.13 5.63
N PHE A 126 7.46 -4.55 4.43
CA PHE A 126 8.39 -5.01 3.39
C PHE A 126 9.35 -3.92 2.92
N ALA A 127 9.54 -2.88 3.73
CA ALA A 127 10.46 -1.76 3.53
C ALA A 127 10.26 -0.92 2.26
N SER A 128 9.22 -1.19 1.45
CA SER A 128 9.03 -0.54 0.16
C SER A 128 7.60 -0.62 -0.35
N GLU A 129 7.06 0.52 -0.77
CA GLU A 129 5.78 0.59 -1.50
C GLU A 129 5.76 -0.28 -2.77
N LYS A 130 6.92 -0.55 -3.37
CA LYS A 130 7.02 -1.36 -4.60
C LYS A 130 6.69 -2.84 -4.37
N MET A 131 6.58 -3.24 -3.11
CA MET A 131 6.10 -4.57 -2.70
C MET A 131 4.58 -4.67 -2.71
N LEU A 132 3.87 -3.56 -3.01
CA LEU A 132 2.45 -3.59 -3.32
C LEU A 132 2.23 -4.10 -4.75
N VAL A 133 1.61 -5.28 -4.87
CA VAL A 133 1.18 -5.86 -6.13
C VAL A 133 -0.31 -5.61 -6.30
N ARG A 134 -0.68 -4.76 -7.25
CA ARG A 134 -2.08 -4.38 -7.50
C ARG A 134 -2.68 -5.13 -8.70
N PHE A 135 -3.94 -5.54 -8.54
CA PHE A 135 -4.81 -6.06 -9.58
C PHE A 135 -6.15 -5.33 -9.55
N ASP A 136 -6.65 -4.92 -10.72
CA ASP A 136 -7.99 -4.32 -10.86
C ASP A 136 -8.98 -5.41 -11.27
N MET A 137 -9.92 -5.75 -10.39
CA MET A 137 -10.87 -6.84 -10.63
C MET A 137 -11.90 -6.54 -11.71
N SER A 138 -12.03 -5.28 -12.14
CA SER A 138 -12.81 -4.92 -13.34
C SER A 138 -12.25 -5.55 -14.62
N GLU A 139 -10.97 -5.93 -14.65
CA GLU A 139 -10.35 -6.64 -15.80
C GLU A 139 -10.66 -8.15 -15.81
N TYR A 140 -11.26 -8.66 -14.73
CA TYR A 140 -11.43 -10.10 -14.43
C TYR A 140 -12.91 -10.54 -14.37
N VAL A 141 -13.77 -9.96 -15.22
CA VAL A 141 -15.24 -10.19 -15.24
C VAL A 141 -15.66 -11.42 -16.10
N GLY A 142 -14.75 -12.01 -16.88
CA GLY A 142 -15.08 -13.08 -17.85
C GLY A 142 -14.57 -14.48 -17.49
N SER A 143 -15.03 -15.51 -18.20
CA SER A 143 -14.68 -16.92 -17.97
C SER A 143 -13.18 -17.25 -18.09
N GLY A 144 -12.42 -16.49 -18.89
CA GLY A 144 -10.95 -16.62 -19.01
C GLY A 144 -10.15 -15.93 -17.90
N SER A 145 -10.81 -15.31 -16.92
CA SER A 145 -10.13 -14.49 -15.89
C SER A 145 -9.32 -15.34 -14.91
N VAL A 146 -9.80 -16.54 -14.57
CA VAL A 146 -9.07 -17.49 -13.72
C VAL A 146 -7.77 -17.92 -14.41
N LEU A 147 -7.83 -18.27 -15.70
CA LEU A 147 -6.65 -18.68 -16.47
C LEU A 147 -5.62 -17.55 -16.58
N ARG A 148 -6.06 -16.30 -16.74
CA ARG A 148 -5.15 -15.14 -16.75
C ARG A 148 -4.49 -14.90 -15.39
N LEU A 149 -5.24 -15.10 -14.30
CA LEU A 149 -4.74 -14.85 -12.95
C LEU A 149 -3.77 -15.95 -12.48
N ILE A 150 -4.11 -17.22 -12.68
CA ILE A 150 -3.37 -18.38 -12.14
C ILE A 150 -2.44 -19.03 -13.18
N GLY A 151 -2.78 -18.91 -14.45
CA GLY A 151 -2.07 -19.53 -15.57
C GLY A 151 -2.89 -20.68 -16.18
N ALA A 152 -2.79 -20.85 -17.49
CA ALA A 152 -3.45 -21.93 -18.19
C ALA A 152 -2.67 -23.25 -18.10
N PRO A 153 -3.35 -24.41 -18.18
CA PRO A 153 -2.69 -25.69 -18.30
C PRO A 153 -1.96 -25.83 -19.66
N PRO A 154 -0.91 -26.67 -19.75
CA PRO A 154 -0.09 -26.81 -20.96
C PRO A 154 -0.86 -27.21 -22.22
N SER A 155 -2.05 -27.80 -22.07
CA SER A 155 -2.91 -28.26 -23.16
C SER A 155 -3.85 -27.17 -23.72
N HIS A 156 -3.74 -25.92 -23.28
CA HIS A 156 -4.56 -24.81 -23.75
C HIS A 156 -3.78 -23.97 -24.79
N ASP A 157 -4.30 -23.86 -26.01
CA ASP A 157 -3.66 -23.09 -27.07
C ASP A 157 -3.56 -21.59 -26.70
N GLY A 158 -2.35 -21.01 -26.81
CA GLY A 158 -2.12 -19.57 -26.76
C GLY A 158 -1.70 -18.95 -25.41
N TYR A 159 -1.40 -19.73 -24.38
CA TYR A 159 -0.93 -19.23 -23.09
C TYR A 159 0.31 -19.98 -22.59
N ASP A 160 1.49 -19.60 -23.11
CA ASP A 160 2.77 -20.13 -22.60
C ASP A 160 3.32 -19.30 -21.41
N ASP A 161 2.68 -18.17 -21.11
CA ASP A 161 3.00 -17.34 -19.94
C ASP A 161 2.28 -17.85 -18.68
N GLY A 162 2.99 -17.87 -17.55
CA GLY A 162 2.41 -18.19 -16.25
C GLY A 162 1.34 -17.17 -15.82
N GLY A 163 0.57 -17.50 -14.79
CA GLY A 163 -0.49 -16.60 -14.30
C GLY A 163 0.04 -15.28 -13.76
N GLN A 164 -0.70 -14.20 -13.96
CA GLN A 164 -0.27 -12.88 -13.50
C GLN A 164 -0.11 -12.78 -11.98
N LEU A 165 -0.92 -13.51 -11.21
CA LEU A 165 -0.82 -13.57 -9.76
C LEU A 165 0.31 -14.51 -9.33
N THR A 166 0.26 -15.74 -9.83
CA THR A 166 1.20 -16.81 -9.46
C THR A 166 2.63 -16.45 -9.80
N GLU A 167 2.89 -15.83 -10.96
CA GLU A 167 4.23 -15.39 -11.35
C GLU A 167 4.74 -14.20 -10.53
N LYS A 168 3.88 -13.21 -10.23
CA LYS A 168 4.30 -12.06 -9.42
C LYS A 168 4.66 -12.48 -8.00
N VAL A 169 3.86 -13.34 -7.38
CA VAL A 169 4.10 -13.82 -6.01
C VAL A 169 5.26 -14.80 -5.97
N ARG A 170 5.40 -15.69 -6.96
CA ARG A 170 6.59 -16.55 -7.06
C ARG A 170 7.90 -15.77 -7.14
N ASN A 171 7.89 -14.64 -7.84
CA ASN A 171 9.05 -13.74 -7.92
C ASN A 171 9.22 -12.85 -6.68
N ARG A 172 8.13 -12.59 -5.93
CA ARG A 172 8.09 -11.74 -4.74
C ARG A 172 7.17 -12.35 -3.66
N PRO A 173 7.64 -13.39 -2.95
CA PRO A 173 6.80 -14.14 -2.01
C PRO A 173 6.42 -13.34 -0.76
N TYR A 174 7.10 -12.21 -0.51
CA TYR A 174 6.77 -11.26 0.54
C TYR A 174 6.26 -9.98 -0.11
N SER A 175 4.96 -9.79 -0.07
CA SER A 175 4.30 -8.67 -0.74
C SER A 175 2.93 -8.39 -0.16
N VAL A 176 2.46 -7.16 -0.35
CA VAL A 176 1.04 -6.83 -0.15
C VAL A 176 0.34 -7.01 -1.48
N ILE A 177 -0.68 -7.84 -1.55
CA ILE A 177 -1.47 -8.08 -2.74
C ILE A 177 -2.79 -7.33 -2.60
N LEU A 178 -3.03 -6.38 -3.50
CA LEU A 178 -4.22 -5.55 -3.52
C LEU A 178 -5.12 -5.91 -4.69
N PHE A 179 -6.30 -6.46 -4.39
CA PHE A 179 -7.39 -6.69 -5.33
C PHE A 179 -8.40 -5.55 -5.23
N ASP A 180 -8.36 -4.63 -6.18
CA ASP A 180 -9.22 -3.44 -6.20
C ASP A 180 -10.57 -3.76 -6.86
N GLU A 181 -11.67 -3.22 -6.31
CA GLU A 181 -13.05 -3.41 -6.81
C GLU A 181 -13.48 -4.89 -6.90
N VAL A 182 -13.23 -5.66 -5.85
CA VAL A 182 -13.43 -7.12 -5.81
C VAL A 182 -14.87 -7.56 -6.11
N GLU A 183 -15.86 -6.70 -5.88
CA GLU A 183 -17.27 -6.94 -6.23
C GLU A 183 -17.53 -7.09 -7.73
N LYS A 184 -16.57 -6.71 -8.58
CA LYS A 184 -16.68 -6.85 -10.04
C LYS A 184 -16.01 -8.10 -10.59
N ALA A 185 -15.25 -8.83 -9.77
CA ALA A 185 -14.60 -10.06 -10.21
C ALA A 185 -15.63 -11.12 -10.63
N ASP A 186 -15.26 -11.97 -11.58
CA ASP A 186 -16.03 -13.18 -11.88
C ASP A 186 -16.14 -14.07 -10.62
N PRO A 187 -17.30 -14.68 -10.33
CA PRO A 187 -17.46 -15.56 -9.17
C PRO A 187 -16.45 -16.71 -9.09
N SER A 188 -15.93 -17.18 -10.24
CA SER A 188 -14.90 -18.22 -10.28
C SER A 188 -13.56 -17.75 -9.73
N VAL A 189 -13.26 -16.44 -9.82
CA VAL A 189 -12.07 -15.85 -9.20
C VAL A 189 -12.21 -15.84 -7.68
N LEU A 190 -13.40 -15.56 -7.15
CA LEU A 190 -13.65 -15.59 -5.70
C LEU A 190 -13.44 -16.99 -5.11
N ASN A 191 -13.79 -18.05 -5.85
CA ASN A 191 -13.55 -19.43 -5.41
C ASN A 191 -12.04 -19.72 -5.25
N ILE A 192 -11.20 -19.13 -6.09
CA ILE A 192 -9.75 -19.24 -5.98
C ILE A 192 -9.24 -18.48 -4.77
N PHE A 193 -9.83 -17.31 -4.47
CA PHE A 193 -9.47 -16.57 -3.27
C PHE A 193 -9.81 -17.36 -2.00
N ILE A 194 -10.94 -18.06 -1.94
CA ILE A 194 -11.25 -18.95 -0.81
C ILE A 194 -10.12 -19.97 -0.60
N GLN A 195 -9.69 -20.65 -1.67
CA GLN A 195 -8.57 -21.61 -1.59
C GLN A 195 -7.27 -20.95 -1.12
N LEU A 196 -6.95 -19.77 -1.65
CA LEU A 196 -5.75 -19.02 -1.27
C LEU A 196 -5.78 -18.63 0.21
N LEU A 197 -6.93 -18.19 0.70
CA LEU A 197 -7.12 -17.77 2.09
C LEU A 197 -7.07 -18.96 3.07
N ASP A 198 -7.51 -20.14 2.63
CA ASP A 198 -7.49 -21.36 3.44
C ASP A 198 -6.10 -21.97 3.56
N ASP A 199 -5.46 -22.25 2.43
CA ASP A 199 -4.23 -23.06 2.40
C ASP A 199 -2.96 -22.20 2.33
N GLY A 200 -3.11 -20.89 2.11
CA GLY A 200 -1.99 -19.97 1.88
C GLY A 200 -1.17 -20.33 0.64
N VAL A 201 -1.72 -21.13 -0.27
CA VAL A 201 -1.00 -21.74 -1.39
C VAL A 201 -1.93 -21.84 -2.60
N LEU A 202 -1.41 -21.53 -3.79
CA LEU A 202 -2.09 -21.82 -5.06
C LEU A 202 -1.23 -22.69 -5.96
N THR A 203 -1.87 -23.57 -6.72
CA THR A 203 -1.20 -24.33 -7.78
C THR A 203 -1.50 -23.68 -9.12
N ASP A 204 -0.45 -23.33 -9.88
CA ASP A 204 -0.60 -22.72 -11.18
C ASP A 204 -1.03 -23.74 -12.26
N GLY A 205 -1.41 -23.25 -13.44
CA GLY A 205 -1.81 -24.13 -14.54
C GLY A 205 -0.74 -25.15 -14.98
N LYS A 206 0.54 -24.87 -14.71
CA LYS A 206 1.67 -25.77 -15.02
C LYS A 206 1.96 -26.76 -13.88
N GLY A 207 1.13 -26.80 -12.83
CA GLY A 207 1.28 -27.68 -11.68
C GLY A 207 2.31 -27.21 -10.65
N ARG A 208 2.76 -25.96 -10.72
CA ARG A 208 3.73 -25.40 -9.78
C ARG A 208 3.00 -24.76 -8.60
N THR A 209 3.41 -25.13 -7.40
CA THR A 209 2.87 -24.60 -6.15
C THR A 209 3.51 -23.24 -5.82
N VAL A 210 2.69 -22.23 -5.53
CA VAL A 210 3.09 -20.87 -5.16
C VAL A 210 2.60 -20.57 -3.75
N ASP A 211 3.53 -20.12 -2.89
CA ASP A 211 3.30 -19.84 -1.47
C ASP A 211 2.91 -18.36 -1.25
N PHE A 212 1.82 -18.15 -0.51
CA PHE A 212 1.25 -16.86 -0.12
C PHE A 212 1.32 -16.61 1.38
N LYS A 213 1.89 -17.51 2.18
CA LYS A 213 1.95 -17.41 3.65
C LYS A 213 2.66 -16.15 4.14
N ASN A 214 3.61 -15.64 3.36
CA ASN A 214 4.34 -14.40 3.66
C ASN A 214 3.75 -13.16 2.98
N THR A 215 2.49 -13.23 2.54
CA THR A 215 1.80 -12.10 1.88
C THR A 215 0.70 -11.53 2.75
N VAL A 216 0.40 -10.25 2.55
CA VAL A 216 -0.82 -9.63 3.09
C VAL A 216 -1.82 -9.46 1.94
N ILE A 217 -3.01 -10.01 2.09
CA ILE A 217 -4.07 -9.95 1.07
C ILE A 217 -5.05 -8.85 1.45
N ILE A 218 -5.21 -7.88 0.55
CA ILE A 218 -6.14 -6.78 0.72
C ILE A 218 -7.09 -6.76 -0.46
N MET A 219 -8.38 -6.81 -0.18
CA MET A 219 -9.44 -6.65 -1.15
C MET A 219 -10.16 -5.34 -0.85
N THR A 220 -10.46 -4.53 -1.86
CA THR A 220 -11.26 -3.32 -1.67
C THR A 220 -12.61 -3.49 -2.33
N SER A 221 -13.62 -2.87 -1.73
CA SER A 221 -14.93 -2.72 -2.34
C SER A 221 -15.53 -1.35 -2.03
N ASN A 222 -16.33 -0.86 -2.97
CA ASN A 222 -17.14 0.34 -2.76
C ASN A 222 -18.61 0.00 -2.44
N LEU A 223 -18.93 -1.27 -2.23
CA LEU A 223 -20.28 -1.73 -1.95
C LEU A 223 -20.81 -1.12 -0.65
N GLY A 224 -21.98 -0.49 -0.72
CA GLY A 224 -22.66 0.11 0.43
C GLY A 224 -22.06 1.41 0.95
N ALA A 225 -21.07 1.96 0.25
CA ALA A 225 -20.44 3.23 0.60
C ALA A 225 -21.43 4.42 0.60
N GLU A 226 -22.52 4.32 -0.16
CA GLU A 226 -23.59 5.31 -0.17
C GLU A 226 -24.26 5.46 1.20
N HIS A 227 -24.40 4.37 1.96
CA HIS A 227 -25.03 4.40 3.29
C HIS A 227 -24.14 5.14 4.29
N LEU A 228 -22.82 4.94 4.24
CA LEU A 228 -21.88 5.69 5.08
C LEU A 228 -21.93 7.19 4.79
N THR A 229 -22.14 7.55 3.53
CA THR A 229 -22.26 8.96 3.12
C THR A 229 -23.56 9.57 3.66
N ALA A 230 -24.67 8.84 3.61
CA ALA A 230 -25.93 9.24 4.23
C ALA A 230 -25.83 9.36 5.76
N GLY A 231 -25.08 8.46 6.40
CA GLY A 231 -24.77 8.52 7.83
C GLY A 231 -24.01 9.79 8.22
N MET A 232 -22.97 10.15 7.45
CA MET A 232 -22.20 11.38 7.65
C MET A 232 -23.06 12.64 7.43
N ALA A 233 -24.00 12.60 6.49
CA ALA A 233 -24.94 13.70 6.23
C ALA A 233 -26.00 13.88 7.33
N GLY A 234 -26.09 12.94 8.29
CA GLY A 234 -27.07 12.96 9.36
C GLY A 234 -28.46 12.47 8.94
N GLU A 235 -28.59 11.82 7.78
CA GLU A 235 -29.86 11.24 7.31
C GLU A 235 -30.22 9.98 8.12
N ILE A 236 -29.20 9.23 8.54
CA ILE A 236 -29.28 8.04 9.39
C ILE A 236 -28.14 8.06 10.40
N THR A 237 -28.21 7.23 11.44
CA THR A 237 -27.08 7.06 12.37
C THR A 237 -25.95 6.29 11.68
N MET A 238 -24.70 6.54 12.09
CA MET A 238 -23.54 5.81 11.55
C MET A 238 -23.62 4.30 11.80
N ASP A 239 -24.22 3.87 12.91
CA ASP A 239 -24.43 2.44 13.19
C ASP A 239 -25.45 1.83 12.21
N ALA A 240 -26.55 2.52 11.95
CA ALA A 240 -27.53 2.07 10.95
C ALA A 240 -26.92 2.04 9.54
N ALA A 241 -26.03 3.00 9.22
CA ALA A 241 -25.30 3.02 7.97
C ALA A 241 -24.36 1.80 7.82
N ARG A 242 -23.61 1.47 8.88
CA ARG A 242 -22.77 0.26 8.95
C ARG A 242 -23.60 -1.01 8.76
N ASP A 243 -24.75 -1.12 9.41
CA ASP A 243 -25.66 -2.27 9.28
C ASP A 243 -26.19 -2.44 7.86
N LEU A 244 -26.58 -1.35 7.19
CA LEU A 244 -27.06 -1.38 5.81
C LEU A 244 -25.95 -1.76 4.82
N LEU A 245 -24.74 -1.25 5.03
CA LEU A 245 -23.56 -1.62 4.26
C LEU A 245 -23.27 -3.12 4.42
N MET A 246 -23.24 -3.64 5.65
CA MET A 246 -22.97 -5.06 5.90
C MET A 246 -24.04 -5.98 5.30
N LYS A 247 -25.31 -5.56 5.30
CA LYS A 247 -26.39 -6.30 4.61
C LYS A 247 -26.14 -6.40 3.11
N GLN A 248 -25.65 -5.35 2.46
CA GLN A 248 -25.31 -5.41 1.04
C GLN A 248 -24.10 -6.32 0.79
N VAL A 249 -23.07 -6.24 1.63
CA VAL A 249 -21.89 -7.12 1.56
C VAL A 249 -22.28 -8.58 1.67
N GLN A 250 -23.10 -8.95 2.66
CA GLN A 250 -23.59 -10.31 2.85
C GLN A 250 -24.52 -10.80 1.73
N LYS A 251 -25.17 -9.87 1.00
CA LYS A 251 -25.98 -10.20 -0.17
C LYS A 251 -25.12 -10.51 -1.39
N HIS A 252 -23.97 -9.85 -1.52
CA HIS A 252 -23.07 -9.99 -2.67
C HIS A 252 -22.05 -11.12 -2.47
N PHE A 253 -21.35 -11.13 -1.34
CA PHE A 253 -20.35 -12.13 -1.01
C PHE A 253 -20.95 -13.28 -0.21
N LYS A 254 -20.60 -14.51 -0.57
CA LYS A 254 -21.03 -15.70 0.17
C LYS A 254 -20.42 -15.72 1.57
N PRO A 255 -21.12 -16.24 2.60
CA PRO A 255 -20.57 -16.40 3.94
C PRO A 255 -19.26 -17.18 3.96
N GLU A 256 -19.13 -18.19 3.10
CA GLU A 256 -17.91 -18.99 2.94
C GLU A 256 -16.67 -18.16 2.62
N PHE A 257 -16.80 -17.06 1.87
CA PHE A 257 -15.70 -16.16 1.57
C PHE A 257 -15.43 -15.21 2.74
N LEU A 258 -16.49 -14.61 3.29
CA LEU A 258 -16.36 -13.64 4.38
C LEU A 258 -15.72 -14.25 5.64
N ASN A 259 -16.04 -15.51 5.94
CA ASN A 259 -15.51 -16.23 7.10
C ASN A 259 -14.02 -16.63 6.96
N ARG A 260 -13.39 -16.41 5.79
CA ARG A 260 -11.94 -16.66 5.58
C ARG A 260 -11.09 -15.39 5.64
N LEU A 261 -11.75 -14.25 5.80
CA LEU A 261 -11.06 -12.99 6.02
C LEU A 261 -10.60 -12.95 7.48
N SER A 262 -9.39 -12.45 7.71
CA SER A 262 -8.95 -12.06 9.05
C SER A 262 -9.92 -11.01 9.59
N GLU A 263 -10.15 -9.94 8.81
CA GLU A 263 -11.01 -8.83 9.24
C GLU A 263 -11.74 -8.14 8.06
N ILE A 264 -12.95 -7.65 8.34
CA ILE A 264 -13.69 -6.76 7.43
C ILE A 264 -13.60 -5.35 7.98
N VAL A 265 -12.98 -4.45 7.22
CA VAL A 265 -12.59 -3.12 7.71
C VAL A 265 -13.40 -2.05 7.00
N VAL A 266 -14.18 -1.27 7.76
CA VAL A 266 -15.02 -0.20 7.24
C VAL A 266 -14.28 1.13 7.33
N PHE A 267 -14.17 1.82 6.19
CA PHE A 267 -13.59 3.16 6.09
C PHE A 267 -14.70 4.20 6.01
N GLU A 268 -14.69 5.11 6.97
CA GLU A 268 -15.68 6.17 7.05
C GLU A 268 -15.36 7.33 6.09
N PRO A 269 -16.37 8.10 5.65
CA PRO A 269 -16.14 9.36 4.95
C PRO A 269 -15.25 10.31 5.76
N LEU A 270 -14.35 11.01 5.07
CA LEU A 270 -13.39 11.91 5.71
C LEU A 270 -14.04 13.23 6.12
N LEU A 271 -13.90 13.59 7.39
CA LEU A 271 -14.29 14.90 7.92
C LEU A 271 -13.38 16.02 7.39
N HIS A 272 -13.87 17.25 7.45
CA HIS A 272 -13.17 18.45 6.95
C HIS A 272 -11.76 18.60 7.53
N ASP A 273 -11.60 18.42 8.83
CA ASP A 273 -10.30 18.57 9.50
C ASP A 273 -9.28 17.54 9.00
N LYS A 274 -9.72 16.30 8.79
CA LYS A 274 -8.89 15.22 8.23
C LYS A 274 -8.50 15.49 6.78
N LEU A 275 -9.41 16.07 5.99
CA LEU A 275 -9.09 16.48 4.63
C LEU A 275 -8.05 17.62 4.61
N LYS A 276 -8.12 18.57 5.54
CA LYS A 276 -7.12 19.64 5.66
C LYS A 276 -5.73 19.09 5.99
N GLU A 277 -5.65 18.11 6.88
CA GLU A 277 -4.41 17.38 7.16
C GLU A 277 -3.87 16.68 5.91
N ILE A 278 -4.73 16.04 5.11
CA ILE A 278 -4.33 15.42 3.83
C ILE A 278 -3.79 16.46 2.83
N VAL A 279 -4.43 17.64 2.72
CA VAL A 279 -3.92 18.74 1.88
C VAL A 279 -2.51 19.14 2.33
N LYS A 280 -2.27 19.24 3.64
CA LYS A 280 -0.95 19.56 4.20
C LYS A 280 0.10 18.52 3.82
N ILE A 281 -0.21 17.23 3.92
CA ILE A 281 0.69 16.14 3.51
C ILE A 281 1.01 16.22 2.02
N GLN A 282 0.00 16.42 1.17
CA GLN A 282 0.21 16.53 -0.28
C GLN A 282 1.03 17.78 -0.64
N MET A 283 0.81 18.90 0.05
CA MET A 283 1.59 20.12 -0.13
C MET A 283 3.06 19.91 0.28
N LYS A 284 3.34 19.17 1.36
CA LYS A 284 4.73 18.80 1.72
C LYS A 284 5.45 18.08 0.58
N SER A 285 4.77 17.16 -0.11
CA SER A 285 5.35 16.47 -1.28
C SER A 285 5.64 17.43 -2.44
N VAL A 286 4.79 18.45 -2.65
CA VAL A 286 5.04 19.52 -3.63
C VAL A 286 6.25 20.36 -3.23
N ILE A 287 6.32 20.78 -1.96
CA ILE A 287 7.44 21.56 -1.41
C ILE A 287 8.77 20.80 -1.61
N ALA A 288 8.82 19.51 -1.30
CA ALA A 288 10.02 18.68 -1.48
C ALA A 288 10.51 18.68 -2.94
N ARG A 289 9.61 18.48 -3.92
CA ARG A 289 9.98 18.48 -5.35
C ARG A 289 10.47 19.84 -5.85
N VAL A 290 9.99 20.93 -5.26
CA VAL A 290 10.43 22.29 -5.58
C VAL A 290 11.77 22.58 -4.93
N ALA A 291 12.00 22.06 -3.72
CA ALA A 291 13.28 22.11 -3.03
C ALA A 291 14.38 21.36 -3.79
N ASP A 292 14.07 20.25 -4.47
CA ASP A 292 14.99 19.54 -5.37
C ASP A 292 15.46 20.40 -6.57
N LYS A 293 14.78 21.51 -6.85
CA LYS A 293 15.16 22.52 -7.85
C LYS A 293 15.85 23.75 -7.22
N GLY A 294 16.25 23.64 -5.95
CA GLY A 294 16.90 24.69 -5.17
C GLY A 294 15.99 25.87 -4.85
N ILE A 295 14.67 25.67 -4.84
CA ILE A 295 13.68 26.73 -4.56
C ILE A 295 12.95 26.43 -3.27
N SER A 296 12.82 27.43 -2.41
CA SER A 296 12.01 27.31 -1.20
C SER A 296 10.55 27.62 -1.50
N LEU A 297 9.63 26.79 -1.01
CA LEU A 297 8.19 26.98 -1.18
C LEU A 297 7.51 27.00 0.20
N PHE A 298 6.73 28.05 0.46
CA PHE A 298 5.90 28.17 1.65
C PHE A 298 4.44 28.28 1.25
N ALA A 299 3.54 27.63 1.98
CA ALA A 299 2.09 27.73 1.80
C ALA A 299 1.45 28.11 3.15
N SER A 300 0.64 29.15 3.15
CA SER A 300 -0.10 29.59 4.35
C SER A 300 -1.26 28.64 4.67
N ASP A 301 -1.76 28.64 5.91
CA ASP A 301 -2.97 27.89 6.27
C ASP A 301 -4.19 28.36 5.47
N ALA A 302 -4.27 29.65 5.14
CA ALA A 302 -5.32 30.20 4.29
C ALA A 302 -5.27 29.62 2.86
N ALA A 303 -4.07 29.39 2.31
CA ALA A 303 -3.93 28.70 1.03
C ALA A 303 -4.42 27.25 1.11
N LEU A 304 -4.17 26.54 2.22
CA LEU A 304 -4.68 25.17 2.43
C LEU A 304 -6.20 25.14 2.45
N ASP A 305 -6.84 26.14 3.07
CA ASP A 305 -8.30 26.26 3.10
C ASP A 305 -8.88 26.48 1.69
N VAL A 306 -8.26 27.33 0.87
CA VAL A 306 -8.65 27.55 -0.54
C VAL A 306 -8.51 26.27 -1.36
N ILE A 307 -7.40 25.54 -1.17
CA ILE A 307 -7.19 24.26 -1.86
C ILE A 307 -8.30 23.29 -1.50
N LEU A 308 -8.63 23.19 -0.21
CA LEU A 308 -9.67 22.28 0.26
C LEU A 308 -11.04 22.67 -0.28
N SER A 309 -11.44 23.95 -0.22
CA SER A 309 -12.74 24.40 -0.71
C SER A 309 -12.92 24.17 -2.21
N GLU A 310 -11.88 24.39 -3.01
CA GLU A 310 -11.94 24.27 -4.47
C GLU A 310 -11.76 22.83 -4.98
N SER A 311 -11.22 21.93 -4.15
CA SER A 311 -10.95 20.55 -4.54
C SER A 311 -11.82 19.51 -3.85
N TYR A 312 -12.54 19.87 -2.78
CA TYR A 312 -13.34 18.92 -2.03
C TYR A 312 -14.51 18.37 -2.86
N ASN A 313 -14.66 17.04 -2.85
CA ASN A 313 -15.85 16.38 -3.35
C ASN A 313 -16.21 15.21 -2.42
N PRO A 314 -17.36 15.24 -1.72
CA PRO A 314 -17.77 14.19 -0.78
C PRO A 314 -17.77 12.78 -1.41
N MET A 315 -18.16 12.65 -2.68
CA MET A 315 -18.26 11.36 -3.37
C MET A 315 -16.90 10.72 -3.69
N TYR A 316 -15.85 11.54 -3.82
CA TYR A 316 -14.52 11.10 -4.26
C TYR A 316 -13.43 11.26 -3.19
N GLY A 317 -13.81 11.64 -1.97
CA GLY A 317 -12.91 11.84 -0.83
C GLY A 317 -11.73 12.74 -1.18
N ALA A 318 -10.52 12.32 -0.80
CA ALA A 318 -9.30 13.10 -1.02
C ALA A 318 -8.72 12.99 -2.46
N ARG A 319 -9.29 12.15 -3.33
CA ARG A 319 -8.75 11.89 -4.68
C ARG A 319 -8.65 13.14 -5.56
N PRO A 320 -9.64 14.06 -5.57
CA PRO A 320 -9.57 15.26 -6.40
C PRO A 320 -8.49 16.25 -5.95
N ILE A 321 -8.12 16.26 -4.66
CA ILE A 321 -7.12 17.18 -4.09
C ILE A 321 -5.79 17.08 -4.84
N ARG A 322 -5.30 15.86 -5.04
CA ARG A 322 -4.03 15.62 -5.74
C ARG A 322 -4.07 16.12 -7.18
N ARG A 323 -5.19 15.89 -7.86
CA ARG A 323 -5.38 16.33 -9.26
C ARG A 323 -5.47 17.85 -9.34
N TRP A 324 -6.15 18.48 -8.40
CA TRP A 324 -6.27 19.93 -8.30
C TRP A 324 -4.92 20.58 -8.02
N LEU A 325 -4.14 20.06 -7.05
CA LEU A 325 -2.79 20.55 -6.75
C LEU A 325 -1.87 20.44 -7.97
N GLN A 326 -1.93 19.32 -8.69
CA GLN A 326 -1.16 19.16 -9.92
C GLN A 326 -1.56 20.20 -10.97
N LYS A 327 -2.87 20.42 -11.19
CA LYS A 327 -3.36 21.32 -12.23
C LYS A 327 -3.13 22.81 -11.90
N ASN A 328 -3.32 23.20 -10.64
CA ASN A 328 -3.35 24.62 -10.27
C ASN A 328 -2.06 25.10 -9.60
N VAL A 329 -1.39 24.25 -8.82
CA VAL A 329 -0.14 24.60 -8.12
C VAL A 329 1.06 24.21 -8.97
N MET A 330 1.22 22.92 -9.30
CA MET A 330 2.41 22.45 -10.02
C MET A 330 2.57 23.08 -11.40
N ILE A 331 1.49 23.19 -12.19
CA ILE A 331 1.55 23.84 -13.51
C ILE A 331 1.91 25.32 -13.36
N LYS A 332 1.36 26.03 -12.37
CA LYS A 332 1.65 27.45 -12.15
C LYS A 332 3.11 27.66 -11.75
N LEU A 333 3.63 26.86 -10.81
CA LEU A 333 5.04 26.88 -10.43
C LEU A 333 5.95 26.56 -11.62
N SER A 334 5.60 25.57 -12.43
CA SER A 334 6.34 25.22 -13.66
C SER A 334 6.38 26.38 -14.66
N GLN A 335 5.25 27.09 -14.83
CA GLN A 335 5.19 28.28 -15.69
C GLN A 335 6.08 29.41 -15.17
N MET A 336 6.09 29.67 -13.86
CA MET A 336 6.94 30.70 -13.25
C MET A 336 8.43 30.39 -13.48
N LEU A 337 8.81 29.11 -13.38
CA LEU A 337 10.18 28.65 -13.63
C LEU A 337 10.58 28.84 -15.10
N VAL A 338 9.73 28.40 -16.03
CA VAL A 338 10.01 28.53 -17.48
C VAL A 338 10.10 30.00 -17.91
N LYS A 339 9.34 30.89 -17.28
CA LYS A 339 9.38 32.33 -17.56
C LYS A 339 10.56 33.07 -16.90
N GLY A 340 11.33 32.42 -16.02
CA GLY A 340 12.38 33.08 -15.23
C GLY A 340 11.83 34.01 -14.13
N GLU A 341 10.56 33.84 -13.75
CA GLU A 341 9.96 34.59 -12.64
C GLU A 341 10.54 34.12 -11.29
N ALA A 342 10.89 32.83 -11.19
CA ALA A 342 11.62 32.24 -10.07
C ALA A 342 12.79 31.40 -10.58
N SER A 343 13.92 31.44 -9.87
CA SER A 343 15.17 30.71 -10.17
C SER A 343 15.72 30.04 -8.92
N GLU A 344 16.78 29.26 -9.06
CA GLU A 344 17.49 28.65 -7.93
C GLU A 344 17.83 29.70 -6.85
N GLY A 345 17.64 29.35 -5.58
CA GLY A 345 17.76 30.25 -4.43
C GLY A 345 16.53 31.15 -4.19
N SER A 346 15.53 31.13 -5.07
CA SER A 346 14.30 31.91 -4.86
C SER A 346 13.42 31.31 -3.76
N THR A 347 12.62 32.16 -3.14
CA THR A 347 11.55 31.74 -2.22
C THR A 347 10.19 32.15 -2.78
N ILE A 348 9.30 31.16 -2.97
CA ILE A 348 7.92 31.35 -3.41
C ILE A 348 7.00 31.20 -2.20
N SER A 349 6.12 32.16 -2.00
CA SER A 349 5.01 32.09 -1.03
C SER A 349 3.70 31.85 -1.78
N ILE A 350 2.91 30.90 -1.30
CA ILE A 350 1.53 30.64 -1.72
C ILE A 350 0.61 31.08 -0.61
N ASP A 351 -0.28 32.02 -0.90
CA ASP A 351 -1.31 32.50 0.02
C ASP A 351 -2.69 32.51 -0.63
N ALA A 352 -3.74 32.77 0.14
CA ALA A 352 -5.07 33.06 -0.38
C ALA A 352 -5.14 34.51 -0.89
N THR A 353 -5.96 34.75 -1.91
CA THR A 353 -6.39 36.10 -2.28
C THR A 353 -7.27 36.71 -1.18
N ASP A 354 -7.43 38.04 -1.18
CA ASP A 354 -8.21 38.75 -0.15
C ASP A 354 -9.67 38.25 -0.04
N ASP A 355 -10.24 37.78 -1.15
CA ASP A 355 -11.57 37.18 -1.21
C ASP A 355 -11.60 35.70 -0.77
N LYS A 356 -10.45 35.11 -0.46
CA LYS A 356 -10.23 33.70 -0.13
C LYS A 356 -10.78 32.72 -1.17
N LYS A 357 -10.81 33.10 -2.45
CA LYS A 357 -11.31 32.24 -3.53
C LYS A 357 -10.21 31.69 -4.43
N LYS A 358 -9.03 32.29 -4.43
CA LYS A 358 -7.93 31.90 -5.33
C LYS A 358 -6.60 31.86 -4.58
N LEU A 359 -5.65 31.16 -5.18
CA LEU A 359 -4.27 31.17 -4.73
C LEU A 359 -3.52 32.35 -5.34
N LYS A 360 -2.78 33.05 -4.50
CA LYS A 360 -1.81 34.08 -4.84
C LYS A 360 -0.40 33.50 -4.72
N PHE A 361 0.43 33.74 -5.72
CA PHE A 361 1.82 33.28 -5.76
C PHE A 361 2.73 34.50 -5.78
N GLU A 362 3.67 34.58 -4.84
CA GLU A 362 4.61 35.69 -4.74
C GLU A 362 6.04 35.19 -4.59
N VAL A 363 6.98 35.82 -5.29
CA VAL A 363 8.41 35.56 -5.14
C VAL A 363 8.96 36.55 -4.12
N VAL A 364 9.22 36.07 -2.90
CA VAL A 364 9.58 36.90 -1.74
C VAL A 364 11.07 37.27 -1.76
N LYS A 365 11.92 36.41 -2.35
CA LYS A 365 13.35 36.65 -2.48
C LYS A 365 13.83 36.18 -3.84
N LYS A 366 14.37 37.11 -4.64
CA LYS A 366 15.24 36.82 -5.79
C LYS A 366 16.67 37.09 -5.33
N VAL A 367 17.56 36.11 -5.46
CA VAL A 367 18.99 36.44 -5.45
C VAL A 367 19.23 37.16 -6.78
N GLN A 368 19.55 38.45 -6.72
CA GLN A 368 20.05 39.19 -7.88
C GLN A 368 21.41 38.58 -8.25
N GLU A 369 21.57 38.16 -9.50
CA GLU A 369 22.86 37.80 -10.09
C GLU A 369 23.87 38.95 -10.02
#